data_AF-A0A074RJ32-F1
#
_entry.id   AF-A0A074RJ32-F1
#
_cell.length_a   1.000
_cell.length_b   1.000
_cell.length_c   1.000
_cell.angle_alpha   90.00
_cell.angle_beta   90.00
_cell.angle_gamma   90.00
#
_symmetry.space_group_name_H-M   'P 1'
#
loop_
_entity.id
_entity.type
_entity.pdbx_description
1 polymer ?
#
loop_
_entity_poly.entity_id
_entity_poly.type
_entity_poly.pdbx_seq_one_letter_code
_entity_poly.pdbx_strand_id
1 'polypeptide(L)'
;MKFSSALVLAFGLGVASANPIVQKRASTSDKVTIGYATLSGGTTGGGSASAVTVTSLSALKSAVSGNNAKVVIISGTITGNEVVKVGSNTSILGKSGATLTGVGLRIIDVSNVIVRNLKVRTPAFGCNS
;
A
#
# COMPACT_ATOMS: atom_id res chain seq x y z
N MET A 1 -50.85 -47.51 -15.60
CA MET A 1 -50.42 -47.10 -14.26
C MET A 1 -50.35 -45.58 -14.24
N LYS A 2 -51.24 -44.93 -13.48
CA LYS A 2 -51.24 -43.50 -13.20
C LYS A 2 -50.70 -43.32 -11.78
N PHE A 3 -49.79 -42.36 -11.58
CA PHE A 3 -49.87 -41.25 -10.62
C PHE A 3 -48.50 -40.58 -10.56
N SER A 4 -48.43 -39.39 -11.16
CA SER A 4 -47.33 -38.45 -11.11
C SER A 4 -47.09 -37.97 -9.68
N SER A 5 -45.84 -37.69 -9.33
CA SER A 5 -45.48 -36.85 -8.18
C SER A 5 -44.43 -35.83 -8.60
N ALA A 6 -44.78 -34.57 -8.42
CA ALA A 6 -43.94 -33.40 -8.57
C ALA A 6 -43.25 -33.06 -7.24
N LEU A 7 -42.11 -32.36 -7.26
CA LEU A 7 -41.91 -31.03 -6.66
C LEU A 7 -40.41 -30.64 -6.61
N VAL A 8 -40.18 -29.36 -6.88
CA VAL A 8 -38.94 -28.61 -7.16
C VAL A 8 -38.34 -28.03 -5.86
N LEU A 9 -37.01 -27.85 -5.75
CA LEU A 9 -36.38 -26.56 -5.36
C LEU A 9 -34.84 -26.58 -5.43
N ALA A 10 -34.31 -25.47 -5.96
CA ALA A 10 -32.94 -25.18 -6.36
C ALA A 10 -32.05 -24.65 -5.22
N PHE A 11 -30.72 -24.71 -5.39
CA PHE A 11 -29.82 -23.59 -5.03
C PHE A 11 -28.62 -23.60 -5.98
N GLY A 12 -28.65 -22.69 -6.96
CA GLY A 12 -27.50 -22.41 -7.81
C GLY A 12 -26.38 -21.78 -6.99
N LEU A 13 -25.17 -22.33 -7.10
CA LEU A 13 -23.95 -21.69 -6.59
C LEU A 13 -23.60 -20.53 -7.52
N GLY A 14 -24.23 -19.38 -7.28
CA GLY A 14 -23.78 -18.12 -7.84
C GLY A 14 -22.45 -17.75 -7.21
N VAL A 15 -21.35 -17.95 -7.93
CA VAL A 15 -20.07 -17.32 -7.59
C VAL A 15 -20.21 -15.83 -7.92
N ALA A 16 -20.56 -15.03 -6.90
CA ALA A 16 -20.41 -13.59 -7.00
C ALA A 16 -18.91 -13.28 -7.05
N SER A 17 -18.37 -13.08 -8.25
CA SER A 17 -17.10 -12.39 -8.39
C SER A 17 -17.34 -10.93 -8.01
N ALA A 18 -16.97 -10.59 -6.78
CA ALA A 18 -16.86 -9.19 -6.40
C ALA A 18 -15.75 -8.58 -7.25
N ASN A 19 -16.11 -7.87 -8.31
CA ASN A 19 -15.21 -6.94 -8.98
C ASN A 19 -15.23 -5.66 -8.14
N PRO A 20 -14.22 -5.37 -7.29
CA PRO A 20 -14.17 -4.08 -6.63
C PRO A 20 -13.93 -3.01 -7.70
N ILE A 21 -15.02 -2.37 -8.14
CA ILE A 21 -15.03 -1.24 -9.09
C ILE A 21 -14.39 0.03 -8.46
N VAL A 22 -14.02 -0.05 -7.18
CA VAL A 22 -13.18 0.92 -6.50
C VAL A 22 -11.91 0.20 -6.09
N GLN A 23 -10.91 0.21 -6.97
CA GLN A 23 -9.54 -0.09 -6.57
C GLN A 23 -9.20 0.85 -5.42
N LYS A 24 -9.07 0.31 -4.20
CA LYS A 24 -8.47 1.02 -3.08
C LYS A 24 -7.15 1.58 -3.61
N ARG A 25 -7.00 2.91 -3.67
CA ARG A 25 -5.88 3.59 -4.38
C ARG A 25 -4.47 3.12 -3.97
N ALA A 26 -4.36 2.38 -2.87
CA ALA A 26 -3.17 1.67 -2.44
C ALA A 26 -3.51 0.20 -2.09
N SER A 27 -3.65 -0.64 -3.12
CA SER A 27 -3.65 -2.10 -2.95
C SER A 27 -2.24 -2.56 -2.57
N THR A 28 -2.15 -3.52 -1.64
CA THR A 28 -0.86 -3.96 -1.09
C THR A 28 -0.03 -4.79 -2.05
N SER A 29 -0.67 -5.41 -3.04
CA SER A 29 -0.03 -6.29 -4.03
C SER A 29 0.13 -5.65 -5.42
N ASP A 30 -0.24 -4.37 -5.59
CA ASP A 30 -0.17 -3.72 -6.88
C ASP A 30 1.26 -3.73 -7.45
N LYS A 31 1.35 -4.06 -8.74
CA LYS A 31 2.59 -4.07 -9.51
C LYS A 31 2.62 -2.88 -10.44
N VAL A 32 3.83 -2.44 -10.81
CA VAL A 32 3.98 -1.44 -11.88
C VAL A 32 3.74 -2.14 -13.22
N THR A 33 2.81 -1.61 -14.02
CA THR A 33 2.41 -2.21 -15.31
C THR A 33 2.87 -1.38 -16.52
N ILE A 34 3.24 -0.10 -16.31
CA ILE A 34 3.61 0.83 -17.38
C ILE A 34 4.81 1.69 -16.95
N GLY A 35 5.68 2.03 -17.91
CA GLY A 35 6.80 2.96 -17.75
C GLY A 35 8.13 2.27 -17.40
N TYR A 36 9.21 3.06 -17.26
CA TYR A 36 10.56 2.54 -17.04
C TYR A 36 10.70 1.62 -15.81
N ALA A 37 9.86 1.81 -14.79
CA ALA A 37 9.85 0.98 -13.59
C ALA A 37 9.36 -0.47 -13.83
N THR A 38 8.92 -0.82 -15.05
CA THR A 38 8.64 -2.21 -15.46
C THR A 38 9.84 -2.92 -16.09
N LEU A 39 10.89 -2.19 -16.46
CA LEU A 39 12.04 -2.76 -17.16
C LEU A 39 12.97 -3.51 -16.18
N SER A 40 13.83 -4.37 -16.74
CA SER A 40 14.89 -5.09 -15.99
C SER A 40 14.41 -5.83 -14.73
N GLY A 41 13.31 -6.56 -14.84
CA GLY A 41 12.71 -7.32 -13.72
C GLY A 41 11.59 -6.57 -12.98
N GLY A 42 11.39 -5.29 -13.30
CA GLY A 42 10.26 -4.50 -12.85
C GLY A 42 10.24 -4.18 -11.35
N THR A 43 9.22 -3.44 -10.93
CA THR A 43 9.04 -3.00 -9.54
C THR A 43 7.78 -3.64 -8.94
N THR A 44 7.98 -4.42 -7.88
CA THR A 44 6.96 -5.17 -7.16
C THR A 44 6.75 -4.72 -5.71
N GLY A 45 7.68 -3.92 -5.18
CA GLY A 45 7.72 -3.44 -3.80
C GLY A 45 7.82 -4.57 -2.80
N GLY A 46 7.00 -4.50 -1.74
CA GLY A 46 6.85 -5.54 -0.74
C GLY A 46 6.06 -6.78 -1.19
N GLY A 47 5.57 -6.81 -2.44
CA GLY A 47 4.87 -7.97 -2.99
C GLY A 47 3.66 -8.39 -2.16
N SER A 48 3.65 -9.65 -1.72
CA SER A 48 2.58 -10.25 -0.92
C SER A 48 2.87 -10.25 0.59
N ALA A 49 3.88 -9.49 1.04
CA ALA A 49 4.21 -9.42 2.46
C ALA A 49 3.03 -8.87 3.29
N SER A 50 2.91 -9.35 4.53
CA SER A 50 1.90 -8.89 5.47
C SER A 50 2.05 -7.40 5.74
N ALA A 51 0.94 -6.66 5.65
CA ALA A 51 0.96 -5.22 5.81
C ALA A 51 1.03 -4.80 7.28
N VAL A 52 1.97 -3.92 7.61
CA VAL A 52 2.11 -3.31 8.93
C VAL A 52 1.58 -1.88 8.86
N THR A 53 0.60 -1.53 9.70
CA THR A 53 0.11 -0.15 9.78
C THR A 53 0.92 0.65 10.80
N VAL A 54 1.40 1.83 10.41
CA VAL A 54 2.17 2.73 11.25
C VAL A 54 1.48 4.10 11.36
N THR A 55 1.56 4.67 12.56
CA THR A 55 0.99 6.00 12.91
C THR A 55 2.02 6.93 13.52
N SER A 56 3.24 6.46 13.77
CA SER A 56 4.33 7.23 14.36
C SER A 56 5.61 7.16 13.53
N LEU A 57 6.45 8.17 13.70
CA LEU A 57 7.72 8.29 12.97
C LEU A 57 8.72 7.19 13.36
N SER A 58 8.77 6.80 14.65
CA SER A 58 9.62 5.69 15.11
C SER A 58 9.16 4.36 14.51
N ALA A 59 7.86 4.10 14.48
CA ALA A 59 7.31 2.90 13.86
C ALA A 59 7.58 2.88 12.35
N LEU A 60 7.46 4.03 11.67
CA LEU A 60 7.79 4.14 10.25
C LEU A 60 9.26 3.77 9.99
N LYS A 61 10.21 4.32 10.75
CA LYS A 61 11.65 4.02 10.60
C LYS A 61 11.97 2.55 10.76
N SER A 62 11.43 1.93 11.80
CA SER A 62 11.64 0.50 12.04
C SER A 62 11.01 -0.33 10.91
N ALA A 63 9.80 0.00 10.49
CA ALA A 63 9.06 -0.77 9.49
C ALA A 63 9.68 -0.71 8.08
N VAL A 64 10.39 0.38 7.73
CA VAL A 64 10.99 0.55 6.38
C VAL A 64 12.46 0.16 6.30
N SER A 65 13.06 -0.29 7.41
CA SER A 65 14.48 -0.66 7.47
C SER A 65 14.75 -2.09 6.95
N GLY A 66 16.00 -2.34 6.56
CA GLY A 66 16.46 -3.64 6.04
C GLY A 66 15.98 -3.94 4.61
N ASN A 67 16.27 -5.13 4.08
CA ASN A 67 16.05 -5.45 2.66
C ASN A 67 14.98 -6.52 2.40
N ASN A 68 14.39 -7.09 3.46
CA ASN A 68 13.31 -8.07 3.32
C ASN A 68 12.05 -7.41 2.77
N ALA A 69 11.26 -8.18 2.02
CA ALA A 69 9.99 -7.73 1.44
C ALA A 69 9.03 -7.25 2.55
N LYS A 70 8.51 -6.03 2.40
CA LYS A 70 7.70 -5.37 3.44
C LYS A 70 6.65 -4.43 2.85
N VAL A 71 5.47 -4.46 3.44
CA VAL A 71 4.38 -3.55 3.11
C VAL A 71 4.06 -2.71 4.34
N VAL A 72 4.24 -1.39 4.22
CA VAL A 72 4.04 -0.42 5.29
C VAL A 72 2.89 0.49 4.92
N ILE A 73 1.85 0.50 5.76
CA ILE A 73 0.67 1.33 5.58
C ILE A 73 0.73 2.51 6.54
N ILE A 74 0.79 3.73 6.01
CA ILE A 74 0.74 4.95 6.82
C ILE A 74 -0.71 5.35 7.06
N SER A 75 -1.07 5.57 8.32
CA SER A 75 -2.41 6.01 8.73
C SER A 75 -2.33 7.36 9.44
N GLY A 76 -3.05 8.36 8.93
CA GLY A 76 -3.07 9.71 9.49
C GLY A 76 -1.83 10.54 9.14
N THR A 77 -1.51 11.51 10.00
CA THR A 77 -0.38 12.42 9.80
C THR A 77 0.80 12.00 10.67
N ILE A 78 1.96 11.76 10.06
CA ILE A 78 3.23 11.59 10.74
C ILE A 78 4.03 12.88 10.58
N THR A 79 4.39 13.51 11.69
CA THR A 79 5.18 14.74 11.72
C THR A 79 6.57 14.45 12.28
N GLY A 80 7.58 15.13 11.74
CA GLY A 80 8.96 15.04 12.20
C GLY A 80 9.83 16.14 11.60
N ASN A 81 11.14 16.02 11.81
CA ASN A 81 12.14 16.89 11.20
C ASN A 81 13.39 16.09 10.84
N GLU A 82 13.19 14.97 10.14
CA GLU A 82 14.28 14.08 9.76
C GLU A 82 14.00 13.31 8.46
N VAL A 83 15.05 12.67 7.94
CA VAL A 83 15.02 11.89 6.71
C VAL A 83 15.13 10.40 7.04
N VAL A 84 14.08 9.65 6.73
CA VAL A 84 13.99 8.20 6.93
C VAL A 84 14.64 7.47 5.76
N LYS A 85 15.62 6.61 6.05
CA LYS A 85 16.22 5.72 5.05
C LYS A 85 15.31 4.52 4.80
N VAL A 86 15.00 4.25 3.54
CA VAL A 86 14.14 3.14 3.11
C VAL A 86 15.00 2.06 2.47
N GLY A 87 14.83 0.81 2.89
CA GLY A 87 15.53 -0.31 2.29
C GLY A 87 14.82 -0.91 1.07
N SER A 88 15.48 -1.86 0.39
CA SER A 88 14.94 -2.54 -0.80
C SER A 88 13.65 -3.33 -0.50
N ASN A 89 12.90 -3.66 -1.56
CA ASN A 89 11.70 -4.50 -1.51
C ASN A 89 10.60 -3.94 -0.58
N THR A 90 10.35 -2.63 -0.69
CA THR A 90 9.44 -1.91 0.21
C THR A 90 8.25 -1.33 -0.54
N SER A 91 7.03 -1.55 -0.03
CA SER A 91 5.83 -0.79 -0.41
C SER A 91 5.41 0.13 0.72
N ILE A 92 5.51 1.44 0.51
CA ILE A 92 5.02 2.47 1.44
C ILE A 92 3.71 3.03 0.88
N LEU A 93 2.62 2.75 1.58
CA LEU A 93 1.27 2.97 1.10
C LEU A 93 0.49 3.86 2.07
N GLY A 94 -0.04 4.98 1.61
CA GLY A 94 -0.91 5.80 2.45
C GLY A 94 -2.36 5.28 2.51
N LYS A 95 -2.99 5.33 3.68
CA LYS A 95 -4.47 5.35 3.78
C LYS A 95 -5.01 6.70 3.28
N SER A 96 -6.33 6.81 3.15
CA SER A 96 -6.97 8.07 2.81
C SER A 96 -6.53 9.18 3.78
N GLY A 97 -6.04 10.29 3.23
CA GLY A 97 -5.55 11.44 4.01
C GLY A 97 -4.16 11.27 4.63
N ALA A 98 -3.43 10.18 4.36
CA ALA A 98 -2.11 9.95 4.94
C ALA A 98 -1.10 11.05 4.52
N THR A 99 -0.46 11.65 5.52
CA THR A 99 0.41 12.82 5.34
C THR A 99 1.72 12.67 6.09
N LEU A 100 2.83 12.97 5.44
CA LEU A 100 4.16 13.14 6.04
C LEU A 100 4.47 14.63 6.08
N THR A 101 4.65 15.22 7.27
CA THR A 101 5.01 16.65 7.42
C THR A 101 6.39 16.77 8.05
N GLY A 102 7.33 17.39 7.34
CA GLY A 102 8.72 17.51 7.81
C GLY A 102 9.51 16.19 7.84
N VAL A 103 8.95 15.13 7.25
CA VAL A 103 9.59 13.82 7.13
C VAL A 103 9.97 13.56 5.68
N GLY A 104 11.26 13.36 5.43
CA GLY A 104 11.77 12.94 4.13
C GLY A 104 11.89 11.41 4.03
N LEU A 105 11.72 10.86 2.83
CA LEU A 105 12.05 9.47 2.52
C LEU A 105 13.28 9.45 1.61
N ARG A 106 14.31 8.70 2.01
CA ARG A 106 15.56 8.56 1.25
C ARG A 106 15.71 7.15 0.75
N ILE A 107 15.70 7.01 -0.58
CA ILE A 107 15.80 5.76 -1.34
C ILE A 107 17.05 5.89 -2.20
N ILE A 108 18.18 5.42 -1.70
CA ILE A 108 19.50 5.53 -2.34
C ILE A 108 20.17 4.15 -2.28
N ASP A 109 20.82 3.73 -3.36
CA ASP A 109 21.52 2.44 -3.49
C ASP A 109 20.63 1.23 -3.14
N VAL A 110 19.34 1.34 -3.42
CA VAL A 110 18.32 0.31 -3.19
C VAL A 110 17.42 0.18 -4.41
N SER A 111 16.78 -0.97 -4.54
CA SER A 111 15.90 -1.29 -5.67
C SER A 111 14.56 -1.84 -5.18
N ASN A 112 13.60 -1.90 -6.11
CA ASN A 112 12.28 -2.47 -5.86
C ASN A 112 11.49 -1.76 -4.73
N VAL A 113 11.25 -0.45 -4.87
CA VAL A 113 10.52 0.37 -3.89
C VAL A 113 9.31 1.05 -4.52
N ILE A 114 8.17 0.96 -3.84
CA ILE A 114 6.91 1.60 -4.23
C ILE A 114 6.51 2.60 -3.15
N VAL A 115 6.23 3.84 -3.55
CA VAL A 115 5.67 4.89 -2.67
C VAL A 115 4.39 5.42 -3.30
N ARG A 116 3.23 5.24 -2.64
CA ARG A 116 1.92 5.55 -3.24
C ARG A 116 0.92 6.12 -2.25
N ASN A 117 0.04 6.98 -2.76
CA ASN A 117 -1.10 7.58 -2.04
C ASN A 117 -0.69 8.33 -0.75
N LEU A 118 0.43 9.06 -0.79
CA LEU A 118 0.93 9.88 0.32
C LEU A 118 0.93 11.36 -0.05
N LYS A 119 0.60 12.20 0.92
CA LYS A 119 0.90 13.64 0.87
C LYS A 119 2.22 13.88 1.58
N VAL A 120 3.18 14.53 0.92
CA VAL A 120 4.45 14.93 1.53
C VAL A 120 4.47 16.44 1.61
N ARG A 121 4.62 16.98 2.81
CA ARG A 121 4.67 18.42 3.08
C ARG A 121 6.03 18.76 3.69
N THR A 122 6.61 19.85 3.21
CA THR A 122 7.73 20.49 3.88
C THR A 122 7.30 20.89 5.30
N PRO A 123 8.24 20.97 6.27
CA PRO A 123 7.91 21.51 7.58
C PRO A 123 7.32 22.92 7.40
N ALA A 124 6.29 23.24 8.17
CA ALA A 124 5.74 24.59 8.16
C ALA A 124 6.79 25.52 8.78
N PHE A 125 7.53 26.24 7.95
CA PHE A 125 8.22 27.44 8.39
C PHE A 125 7.13 28.45 8.72
N GLY A 126 6.99 28.81 9.99
CA GLY A 126 5.87 29.60 10.46
C GLY A 126 5.69 30.89 9.66
N CYS A 127 4.57 31.01 8.95
CA CYS A 127 3.89 32.30 8.89
C CYS A 127 3.03 32.38 10.15
N ASN A 128 3.68 32.66 11.29
CA ASN A 128 2.98 33.23 12.44
C ASN A 128 3.08 34.74 12.23
N SER A 129 2.02 35.33 11.67
CA SER A 129 1.79 36.77 11.62
C SER A 129 0.52 37.07 12.39
#